data_AF-I3CKH4-F1
#
_entry.id   AF-I3CKH4-F1
#
_cell.length_a   1.000
_cell.length_b   1.000
_cell.length_c   1.000
_cell.angle_alpha   90.00
_cell.angle_beta   90.00
_cell.angle_gamma   90.00
#
_symmetry.space_group_name_H-M   'P 1'
#
loop_
_entity.id
_entity.type
_entity.pdbx_description
1 polymer ?
#
loop_
_entity_poly.entity_id
_entity_poly.type
_entity_poly.pdbx_seq_one_letter_code
_entity_poly.pdbx_strand_id
1 'polypeptide(L)'
;MYSISQSELSPQLQQLIQQTLTTHDPLKLSLGHGQSAILLAEQDYQQLLNVLNQIKAIITQTQQPEIGKQRIFGSSKGLIKMTDDFDSPLDEFKDYM
;
A
#
# COMPACT_ATOMS: atom_id res chain seq x y z
N MET A 1 -2.39 -18.95 -31.30
CA MET A 1 -2.16 -17.54 -30.88
C MET A 1 -2.12 -16.73 -32.16
N TYR A 2 -3.00 -15.73 -32.34
CA TYR A 2 -2.99 -14.91 -33.55
C TYR A 2 -1.85 -13.89 -33.45
N SER A 3 -0.86 -13.95 -34.34
CA SER A 3 0.23 -12.97 -34.43
C SER A 3 0.02 -12.12 -35.69
N ILE A 4 -0.16 -10.81 -35.52
CA ILE A 4 -0.20 -9.86 -36.64
C ILE A 4 1.23 -9.40 -36.89
N SER A 5 1.68 -9.48 -38.14
CA SER A 5 3.02 -9.03 -38.53
C SER A 5 3.06 -7.50 -38.61
N GLN A 6 4.18 -6.85 -38.31
CA GLN A 6 4.28 -5.38 -38.37
C GLN A 6 3.89 -4.81 -39.75
N SER A 7 4.20 -5.55 -40.82
CA SER A 7 3.84 -5.19 -42.20
C SER A 7 2.34 -5.15 -42.49
N GLU A 8 1.52 -5.78 -41.64
CA GLU A 8 0.05 -5.80 -41.76
C GLU A 8 -0.60 -4.64 -41.01
N LEU A 9 0.18 -3.90 -40.20
CA LEU A 9 -0.29 -2.71 -39.48
C LEU A 9 -0.25 -1.48 -40.39
N SER A 10 -1.16 -0.53 -40.15
CA SER A 10 -1.12 0.75 -40.85
C SER A 10 0.18 1.52 -40.52
N PRO A 11 0.71 2.35 -41.44
CA PRO A 11 1.94 3.11 -41.20
C PRO A 11 1.86 4.00 -39.95
N GLN A 12 0.67 4.53 -39.65
CA GLN A 12 0.43 5.33 -38.45
C GLN A 12 0.59 4.51 -37.17
N LEU A 13 0.06 3.29 -37.13
CA LEU A 13 0.20 2.41 -35.98
C LEU A 13 1.66 1.95 -35.79
N GLN A 14 2.37 1.69 -36.89
CA GLN A 14 3.81 1.37 -36.82
C GLN A 14 4.61 2.53 -36.21
N GLN A 15 4.34 3.77 -36.63
CA GLN A 15 5.00 4.96 -36.07
C GLN A 15 4.70 5.13 -34.58
N LEU A 16 3.45 4.96 -34.16
CA LEU A 16 3.05 5.07 -32.76
C LEU A 16 3.71 3.99 -31.89
N ILE A 17 3.81 2.75 -32.39
CA ILE A 17 4.53 1.67 -31.71
C ILE A 17 6.01 2.03 -31.58
N GLN A 18 6.66 2.47 -32.66
CA GLN A 18 8.08 2.82 -32.63
C GLN A 18 8.37 4.00 -31.69
N GLN A 19 7.48 4.99 -31.64
CA GLN A 19 7.56 6.09 -30.68
C GLN A 19 7.47 5.56 -29.24
N THR A 20 6.45 4.75 -28.95
CA THR A 20 6.25 4.16 -27.61
C THR A 20 7.46 3.34 -27.15
N LEU A 21 8.08 2.58 -28.07
CA LEU A 21 9.27 1.78 -27.79
C LEU A 21 10.54 2.60 -27.56
N THR A 22 10.61 3.83 -28.09
CA THR A 22 11.82 4.68 -28.00
C THR A 22 11.74 5.69 -26.88
N THR A 23 10.56 6.29 -26.67
CA THR A 23 10.37 7.31 -25.63
C THR A 23 9.96 6.70 -24.29
N HIS A 24 9.56 5.42 -24.25
CA HIS A 24 8.95 4.78 -23.08
C HIS A 24 7.72 5.54 -22.55
N ASP A 25 7.12 6.39 -23.38
CA ASP A 25 5.92 7.13 -23.02
C ASP A 25 4.68 6.33 -23.45
N PRO A 26 3.78 5.99 -22.50
CA PRO A 26 2.56 5.27 -22.83
C PRO A 26 1.59 6.17 -23.63
N LEU A 27 1.03 5.62 -24.70
CA LEU A 27 0.08 6.32 -25.56
C LEU A 27 -1.35 5.82 -25.31
N LYS A 28 -2.28 6.74 -25.04
CA LYS A 28 -3.70 6.42 -24.88
C LYS A 28 -4.42 6.50 -26.24
N LEU A 29 -5.04 5.41 -26.64
CA LEU A 29 -5.89 5.32 -27.83
C LEU A 29 -7.36 5.41 -27.42
N SER A 30 -8.15 6.25 -28.09
CA SER A 30 -9.61 6.27 -27.92
C SER A 30 -10.26 5.36 -28.95
N LEU A 31 -11.07 4.41 -28.49
CA LEU A 31 -11.74 3.40 -29.31
C LEU A 31 -13.21 3.76 -29.63
N GLY A 32 -13.64 4.97 -29.23
CA GLY A 32 -15.05 5.39 -29.27
C GLY A 32 -15.87 4.86 -28.09
N HIS A 33 -17.11 5.35 -27.93
CA HIS A 33 -18.03 4.93 -26.85
C HIS A 33 -17.45 5.04 -25.42
N GLY A 34 -16.55 6.00 -25.20
CA GLY A 34 -15.88 6.20 -23.91
C GLY A 34 -14.79 5.17 -23.59
N GLN A 35 -14.49 4.24 -24.52
CA GLN A 35 -13.45 3.24 -24.34
C GLN A 35 -12.09 3.77 -24.75
N SER A 36 -11.05 3.33 -24.03
CA SER A 36 -9.66 3.63 -24.38
C SER A 36 -8.75 2.45 -24.11
N ALA A 37 -7.76 2.28 -24.98
CA ALA A 37 -6.64 1.36 -24.78
C ALA A 37 -5.36 2.14 -24.51
N ILE A 38 -4.37 1.48 -23.91
CA ILE A 38 -3.03 2.04 -23.69
C ILE A 38 -2.05 1.19 -24.45
N LEU A 39 -1.22 1.82 -25.27
CA LEU A 39 -0.02 1.24 -25.84
C LEU A 39 1.15 1.60 -24.92
N LEU A 40 1.93 0.60 -24.54
CA LEU A 40 3.13 0.75 -23.75
C LEU A 40 4.17 -0.28 -24.18
N ALA A 41 5.44 -0.02 -23.92
CA ALA A 41 6.48 -1.00 -24.19
C ALA A 41 6.32 -2.20 -23.23
N GLU A 42 6.66 -3.40 -23.72
CA GLU A 42 6.53 -4.62 -22.92
C GLU A 42 7.37 -4.57 -21.63
N GLN A 43 8.55 -3.95 -21.70
CA GLN A 43 9.42 -3.78 -20.53
C GLN A 43 8.74 -2.95 -19.42
N ASP A 44 8.07 -1.86 -19.80
CA ASP A 44 7.39 -0.98 -18.85
C ASP A 44 6.17 -1.68 -18.23
N TYR A 45 5.48 -2.53 -19.02
CA TYR A 45 4.39 -3.36 -18.52
C TYR A 45 4.88 -4.30 -17.40
N GLN A 46 6.02 -4.97 -17.62
CA GLN A 46 6.59 -5.88 -16.62
C GLN A 46 7.04 -5.12 -15.37
N GLN A 47 7.59 -3.92 -15.50
CA GLN A 47 7.93 -3.07 -14.35
C GLN A 47 6.68 -2.71 -13.54
N LEU A 48 5.59 -2.32 -14.20
CA LEU A 48 4.33 -1.99 -13.55
C LEU A 48 3.77 -3.20 -12.77
N LEU A 49 3.78 -4.39 -13.38
CA LEU A 49 3.38 -5.63 -12.71
C LEU A 49 4.20 -5.91 -11.45
N ASN A 50 5.52 -5.69 -11.51
CA ASN A 50 6.40 -5.88 -10.37
C ASN A 50 6.06 -4.92 -9.22
N VAL A 51 5.85 -3.64 -9.52
CA VAL A 51 5.44 -2.63 -8.52
C VAL A 51 4.09 -3.01 -7.89
N LEU A 52 3.10 -3.40 -8.71
CA LEU A 52 1.80 -3.85 -8.19
C LEU A 52 1.94 -5.04 -7.25
N ASN A 53 2.80 -6.00 -7.58
CA ASN A 53 3.04 -7.16 -6.72
C ASN A 53 3.72 -6.78 -5.40
N GLN A 54 4.67 -5.84 -5.43
CA GLN A 54 5.30 -5.31 -4.22
C GLN A 54 4.30 -4.57 -3.32
N ILE A 55 3.44 -3.72 -3.90
CA ILE A 55 2.39 -3.01 -3.14
C ILE A 55 1.44 -4.00 -2.47
N LYS A 56 0.99 -5.02 -3.21
CA LYS A 56 0.14 -6.08 -2.64
C LYS A 56 0.82 -6.77 -1.46
N ALA A 57 2.10 -7.13 -1.59
CA ALA A 57 2.86 -7.77 -0.53
C ALA A 57 2.96 -6.90 0.73
N ILE A 58 3.19 -5.59 0.58
CA ILE A 58 3.23 -4.63 1.69
C ILE A 58 1.88 -4.57 2.39
N ILE A 59 0.79 -4.38 1.63
CA ILE A 59 -0.57 -4.30 2.17
C ILE A 59 -0.93 -5.56 2.96
N THR A 60 -0.57 -6.74 2.46
CA THR A 60 -0.80 -8.02 3.14
C THR A 60 0.01 -8.14 4.44
N GLN A 61 1.24 -7.64 4.50
CA GLN A 61 2.06 -7.66 5.72
C GLN A 61 1.54 -6.70 6.80
N THR A 62 1.07 -5.51 6.42
CA THR A 62 0.46 -4.54 7.37
C THR A 62 -0.90 -4.97 7.92
N GLN A 63 -1.53 -6.00 7.35
CA GLN A 63 -2.79 -6.56 7.82
C GLN A 63 -2.62 -7.78 8.72
N GLN A 64 -1.40 -8.08 9.20
CA GLN A 64 -1.31 -8.96 10.36
C GLN A 64 -2.09 -8.28 11.50
N PRO A 65 -3.21 -8.88 11.96
CA PRO A 65 -3.80 -8.37 13.18
C PRO A 65 -2.72 -8.54 14.23
N GLU A 66 -2.24 -7.44 14.79
CA GLU A 66 -1.74 -7.44 16.16
C GLU A 66 -2.78 -8.24 16.91
N ILE A 67 -2.46 -9.49 17.26
CA ILE A 67 -3.27 -10.27 18.18
C ILE A 67 -3.10 -9.50 19.46
N GLY A 68 -3.90 -8.43 19.60
CA GLY A 68 -3.83 -7.51 20.71
C GLY A 68 -4.03 -8.40 21.90
N LYS A 69 -2.94 -8.65 22.65
CA LYS A 69 -2.99 -9.51 23.82
C LYS A 69 -4.16 -9.01 24.64
N GLN A 70 -5.23 -9.79 24.69
CA GLN A 70 -6.40 -9.41 25.47
C GLN A 70 -5.86 -9.14 26.87
N ARG A 71 -6.06 -7.90 27.37
CA ARG A 71 -5.62 -7.56 28.71
C ARG A 71 -6.36 -8.48 29.66
N ILE A 72 -5.64 -9.45 30.21
CA ILE A 72 -6.22 -10.40 31.15
C ILE A 72 -6.62 -9.59 32.39
N PHE A 73 -7.88 -9.71 32.80
CA PHE A 73 -8.37 -9.08 34.02
C PHE A 73 -7.50 -9.55 35.20
N GLY A 74 -6.99 -8.61 36.00
CA GLY A 74 -6.09 -8.93 37.10
C GLY A 74 -4.63 -9.17 36.70
N SER A 75 -4.22 -8.86 35.46
CA SER A 75 -2.82 -8.92 35.02
C SER A 75 -1.83 -8.10 35.88
N SER A 76 -2.33 -7.13 36.64
CA SER A 76 -1.53 -6.32 37.57
C SER A 76 -1.79 -6.65 39.05
N LYS A 77 -2.55 -7.70 39.36
CA LYS A 77 -2.86 -8.08 40.75
C LYS A 77 -1.58 -8.46 41.49
N GLY A 78 -1.28 -7.75 42.57
CA GLY A 78 -0.09 -7.99 43.41
C GLY A 78 1.19 -7.29 42.95
N LEU A 79 1.18 -6.56 41.82
CA LEU A 79 2.33 -5.77 41.36
C LEU A 79 2.42 -4.40 42.07
N ILE A 80 1.30 -3.89 42.58
CA ILE A 80 1.20 -2.63 43.31
C ILE A 80 1.03 -2.98 44.80
N LYS A 81 1.91 -2.45 45.64
CA LYS A 81 1.79 -2.50 47.10
C LYS A 81 1.47 -1.09 47.58
N MET A 82 0.30 -0.94 48.21
CA MET A 82 -0.05 0.30 48.91
C MET A 82 0.69 0.32 50.24
N THR A 83 1.23 1.47 50.60
CA THR A 83 1.77 1.72 51.93
C THR A 83 0.60 1.98 52.90
N ASP A 84 0.77 1.61 54.17
CA ASP A 84 -0.29 1.71 55.19
C ASP A 84 -0.69 3.17 55.51
N ASP A 85 0.15 4.12 55.09
CA ASP A 85 -0.02 5.56 55.28
C ASP A 85 -0.66 6.27 54.09
N PHE A 86 -1.13 5.56 53.06
CA PHE A 86 -1.69 6.17 51.85
C PHE A 86 -2.85 7.15 52.11
N ASP A 87 -3.70 6.85 53.10
CA ASP A 87 -4.83 7.71 53.47
C ASP A 87 -4.41 8.91 54.34
N SER A 88 -3.13 8.98 54.74
CA SER A 88 -2.62 10.09 55.55
C SER A 88 -2.46 11.35 54.69
N PRO A 89 -2.81 12.54 55.22
CA PRO A 89 -2.52 13.78 54.53
C PRO A 89 -1.01 13.92 54.34
N LEU A 90 -0.63 14.27 53.12
CA LEU A 90 0.75 14.63 52.80
C LEU A 90 1.20 15.77 53.72
N ASP A 91 2.44 15.70 54.22
CA ASP A 91 2.98 16.67 55.18
C ASP A 91 2.85 18.12 54.68
N GLU A 92 2.96 18.32 53.37
CA GLU A 92 2.84 19.61 52.68
C GLU A 92 1.42 20.21 52.69
N PHE A 93 0.41 19.40 53.01
CA PHE A 93 -1.01 19.78 53.01
C PHE A 93 -1.62 19.84 54.41
N LYS A 94 -0.85 19.54 55.46
CA LYS A 94 -1.31 19.63 56.86
C LYS A 94 -1.74 21.05 57.25
N ASP A 95 -1.11 22.06 56.64
CA ASP A 95 -1.41 23.47 56.91
C ASP A 95 -2.64 24.00 56.15
N TYR A 96 -3.24 23.19 55.27
CA TYR A 96 -4.35 23.58 54.39
C TYR A 96 -5.70 22.89 54.69
N MET A 97 -5.72 21.87 55.56
CA MET A 97 -6.91 21.13 56.00
C MET A 97 -7.28 21.50 57.43
#